data_AF-A0A1M4TYQ2-F1
#
_entry.id   AF-A0A1M4TYQ2-F1
#
_cell.length_a   1.000
_cell.length_b   1.000
_cell.length_c   1.000
_cell.angle_alpha   90.00
_cell.angle_beta   90.00
_cell.angle_gamma   90.00
#
_symmetry.space_group_name_H-M   'P 1'
#
loop_
_entity.id
_entity.type
_entity.pdbx_description
1 polymer ?
#
loop_
_entity_poly.entity_id
_entity_poly.type
_entity_poly.pdbx_seq_one_letter_code
_entity_poly.pdbx_strand_id
1 'polypeptide(L)'
;MKNIQLFGLLIVVCLACNSTSKKEPQKASENVEATEPKPASKVQQLVNNIQHSHNVDAFKNHEAIQFNLKLQWGQEKHLDAKISMTTNSSKVVLETSEGVSVYYDQGQFYQFPSSTNYTSARFDVLTWSYFFAMPFKLDDEGTQWQNLGVKSLQDKTYNSAKLSFEPQTGDAPDDWYVIYANPKTHLLKAAAYIVTHNKNIQKAEETPHAIVYNSYFSLDKVPFASQWKFYNWSSEKGIYGAPIGKANIRNLKFISTSHPVFNRPEQAKQIN
;
A
#
# COMPACT_ATOMS: atom_id res chain seq x y z
N MET A 1 -7.48 67.29 -77.90
CA MET A 1 -7.70 66.40 -79.07
C MET A 1 -7.68 64.97 -78.55
N LYS A 2 -8.69 64.10 -78.57
CA LYS A 2 -10.17 64.07 -78.74
C LYS A 2 -10.46 62.58 -78.37
N ASN A 3 -11.25 62.14 -77.38
CA ASN A 3 -12.65 62.41 -77.06
C ASN A 3 -12.98 61.90 -75.64
N ILE A 4 -14.00 62.51 -75.02
CA ILE A 4 -14.69 62.15 -73.77
C ILE A 4 -15.82 61.16 -74.07
N GLN A 5 -16.04 60.13 -73.24
CA GLN A 5 -17.33 59.47 -72.90
C GLN A 5 -17.13 58.83 -71.50
N LEU A 6 -17.78 59.19 -70.39
CA LEU A 6 -19.20 59.23 -69.94
C LEU A 6 -19.93 57.87 -69.97
N PHE A 7 -20.70 57.63 -68.89
CA PHE A 7 -21.58 56.49 -68.56
C PHE A 7 -20.88 55.26 -67.96
N GLY A 8 -21.32 54.63 -66.88
CA GLY A 8 -22.63 54.66 -66.22
C GLY A 8 -23.24 53.25 -66.22
N LEU A 9 -23.21 52.61 -65.04
CA LEU A 9 -24.24 51.71 -64.49
C LEU A 9 -24.50 50.31 -65.11
N LEU A 10 -24.66 49.33 -64.18
CA LEU A 10 -25.56 48.14 -64.21
C LEU A 10 -25.20 46.99 -65.19
N ILE A 11 -25.43 45.69 -64.96
CA ILE A 11 -25.80 44.79 -63.83
C ILE A 11 -25.70 43.37 -64.46
N VAL A 12 -25.00 42.42 -63.79
CA VAL A 12 -25.49 41.13 -63.24
C VAL A 12 -25.70 39.96 -64.22
N VAL A 13 -25.64 38.77 -63.61
CA VAL A 13 -26.25 37.48 -63.97
C VAL A 13 -25.23 36.51 -64.61
N CYS A 14 -25.07 35.24 -64.25
CA CYS A 14 -25.40 34.37 -63.12
C CYS A 14 -24.72 33.00 -63.41
N LEU A 15 -24.54 32.20 -62.34
CA LEU A 15 -24.64 30.72 -62.28
C LEU A 15 -23.58 29.80 -62.94
N ALA A 16 -22.84 29.14 -62.03
CA ALA A 16 -22.61 27.69 -61.88
C ALA A 16 -22.03 26.84 -63.03
N CYS A 17 -20.88 26.18 -62.78
CA CYS A 17 -20.82 24.73 -62.53
C CYS A 17 -19.40 24.27 -62.08
N ASN A 18 -19.39 23.13 -61.38
CA ASN A 18 -18.27 22.48 -60.69
C ASN A 18 -17.03 22.17 -61.55
N SER A 19 -15.84 22.32 -60.95
CA SER A 19 -14.74 21.37 -61.11
C SER A 19 -13.87 21.31 -59.86
N THR A 20 -13.49 20.09 -59.51
CA THR A 20 -12.68 19.64 -58.38
C THR A 20 -11.24 20.15 -58.44
N SER A 21 -10.74 20.74 -57.35
CA SER A 21 -9.31 20.74 -57.01
C SER A 21 -9.08 20.95 -55.51
N LYS A 22 -7.99 20.35 -55.03
CA LYS A 22 -7.59 20.03 -53.66
C LYS A 22 -7.53 21.25 -52.72
N LYS A 23 -8.05 21.09 -51.49
CA LYS A 23 -7.78 21.97 -50.34
C LYS A 23 -6.66 21.41 -49.48
N GLU A 24 -5.74 22.30 -49.15
CA GLU A 24 -4.74 22.24 -48.08
C GLU A 24 -5.40 21.93 -46.72
N PRO A 25 -4.76 21.17 -45.80
CA PRO A 25 -5.35 20.90 -44.49
C PRO A 25 -5.21 22.11 -43.57
N GLN A 26 -6.32 22.78 -43.30
CA GLN A 26 -6.47 23.66 -42.14
C GLN A 26 -6.33 22.84 -40.85
N LYS A 27 -5.48 23.29 -39.93
CA LYS A 27 -5.48 22.88 -38.51
C LYS A 27 -6.89 23.08 -37.96
N ALA A 28 -7.59 21.99 -37.69
CA ALA A 28 -8.74 21.98 -36.81
C ALA A 28 -8.24 22.32 -35.41
N SER A 29 -8.77 23.40 -34.83
CA SER A 29 -8.71 23.66 -33.40
C SER A 29 -9.46 22.52 -32.71
N GLU A 30 -8.74 21.54 -32.18
CA GLU A 30 -9.28 20.62 -31.18
C GLU A 30 -9.70 21.47 -29.98
N ASN A 31 -11.02 21.57 -29.81
CA ASN A 31 -11.62 21.99 -28.56
C ASN A 31 -11.29 20.87 -27.55
N VAL A 32 -10.18 21.02 -26.82
CA VAL A 32 -9.89 20.18 -25.65
C VAL A 32 -10.90 20.58 -24.59
N GLU A 33 -12.05 19.91 -24.63
CA GLU A 33 -12.97 19.88 -23.52
C GLU A 33 -12.21 19.26 -22.34
N ALA A 34 -11.79 20.14 -21.42
CA ALA A 34 -11.17 19.74 -20.17
C ALA A 34 -12.15 18.79 -19.47
N THR A 35 -11.88 17.50 -19.56
CA THR A 35 -12.67 16.49 -18.88
C THR A 35 -12.39 16.70 -17.40
N GLU A 36 -13.36 17.26 -16.67
CA GLU A 36 -13.28 17.33 -15.22
C GLU A 36 -12.94 15.93 -14.69
N PRO A 37 -11.96 15.79 -13.78
CA PRO A 37 -11.59 14.48 -13.28
C PRO A 37 -12.81 13.82 -12.63
N LYS A 38 -13.17 12.63 -13.13
CA LYS A 38 -14.24 11.80 -12.57
C LYS A 38 -14.03 11.68 -11.05
N PRO A 39 -15.08 11.85 -10.23
CA PRO A 39 -14.95 11.73 -8.78
C PRO A 39 -14.33 10.38 -8.41
N ALA A 40 -13.28 10.41 -7.59
CA ALA A 40 -12.64 9.21 -7.07
C ALA A 40 -13.70 8.30 -6.40
N SER A 41 -13.60 6.98 -6.62
CA SER A 41 -14.50 6.02 -5.97
C SER A 41 -14.40 6.16 -4.44
N LYS A 42 -15.43 5.75 -3.68
CA LYS A 42 -15.40 5.79 -2.21
C LYS A 42 -14.20 5.05 -1.62
N VAL A 43 -13.78 3.97 -2.26
CA VAL A 43 -12.57 3.21 -1.92
C VAL A 43 -11.33 4.04 -2.17
N GLN A 44 -11.22 4.66 -3.35
CA GLN A 44 -10.05 5.45 -3.69
C GLN A 44 -9.92 6.67 -2.77
N GLN A 45 -11.03 7.29 -2.36
CA GLN A 45 -11.02 8.32 -1.32
C GLN A 45 -10.53 7.77 0.02
N LEU A 46 -10.99 6.59 0.44
CA LEU A 46 -10.52 5.94 1.67
C LEU A 46 -9.00 5.71 1.64
N VAL A 47 -8.49 5.10 0.56
CA VAL A 47 -7.06 4.83 0.38
C VAL A 47 -6.27 6.14 0.39
N ASN A 48 -6.64 7.11 -0.43
CA ASN A 48 -5.98 8.42 -0.50
C ASN A 48 -5.95 9.12 0.86
N ASN A 49 -7.05 9.08 1.62
CA ASN A 49 -7.12 9.70 2.94
C ASN A 49 -6.19 9.02 3.95
N ILE A 50 -6.09 7.68 3.92
CA ILE A 50 -5.14 6.93 4.77
C ILE A 50 -3.71 7.30 4.37
N GLN A 51 -3.38 7.26 3.08
CA GLN A 51 -2.03 7.54 2.59
C GLN A 51 -1.59 8.98 2.89
N HIS A 52 -2.49 9.95 2.70
CA HIS A 52 -2.24 11.34 3.05
C HIS A 52 -1.99 11.51 4.55
N SER A 53 -2.83 10.89 5.39
CA SER A 53 -2.73 11.03 6.85
C SER A 53 -1.53 10.31 7.43
N HIS A 54 -1.04 9.25 6.77
CA HIS A 54 0.23 8.59 7.09
C HIS A 54 1.44 9.23 6.40
N ASN A 55 1.24 10.26 5.57
CA ASN A 55 2.30 10.97 4.86
C ASN A 55 3.21 10.01 4.07
N VAL A 56 2.59 9.20 3.20
CA VAL A 56 3.28 8.19 2.38
C VAL A 56 4.42 8.78 1.55
N ASP A 57 4.28 10.00 1.04
CA ASP A 57 5.33 10.68 0.26
C ASP A 57 6.57 10.95 1.11
N ALA A 58 6.40 11.43 2.35
CA ALA A 58 7.52 11.60 3.26
C ALA A 58 8.17 10.26 3.61
N PHE A 59 7.39 9.20 3.81
CA PHE A 59 7.93 7.86 4.03
C PHE A 59 8.77 7.37 2.83
N LYS A 60 8.24 7.49 1.60
CA LYS A 60 8.91 7.07 0.36
C LYS A 60 10.14 7.93 0.01
N ASN A 61 10.27 9.14 0.57
CA ASN A 61 11.47 9.98 0.43
C ASN A 61 12.67 9.49 1.25
N HIS A 62 12.48 8.58 2.20
CA HIS A 62 13.58 7.90 2.88
C HIS A 62 13.91 6.58 2.18
N GLU A 63 15.18 6.17 2.21
CA GLU A 63 15.60 4.93 1.56
C GLU A 63 15.17 3.68 2.33
N ALA A 64 15.35 3.70 3.65
CA ALA A 64 15.07 2.57 4.52
C ALA A 64 14.72 3.00 5.95
N ILE A 65 14.14 2.07 6.71
CA ILE A 65 13.73 2.26 8.10
C ILE A 65 14.15 1.05 8.94
N GLN A 66 14.53 1.30 10.19
CA GLN A 66 14.93 0.28 11.16
C GLN A 66 14.17 0.46 12.47
N PHE A 67 13.74 -0.64 13.09
CA PHE A 67 13.14 -0.65 14.41
C PHE A 67 13.31 -1.98 15.13
N ASN A 68 13.11 -1.94 16.45
CA ASN A 68 12.99 -3.13 17.28
C ASN A 68 11.52 -3.49 17.46
N LEU A 69 11.17 -4.76 17.28
CA LEU A 69 9.85 -5.33 17.47
C LEU A 69 9.89 -6.37 18.60
N LYS A 70 9.03 -6.20 19.61
CA LYS A 70 8.78 -7.22 20.63
C LYS A 70 7.33 -7.68 20.55
N LEU A 71 7.12 -8.93 20.17
CA LEU A 71 5.82 -9.57 19.96
C LEU A 71 5.58 -10.68 20.97
N GLN A 72 4.36 -10.73 21.51
CA GLN A 72 3.94 -11.68 22.53
C GLN A 72 2.52 -12.19 22.26
N TRP A 73 2.29 -13.47 22.49
CA TRP A 73 0.96 -14.10 22.53
C TRP A 73 0.62 -14.45 23.97
N GLY A 74 -0.40 -13.82 24.54
CA GLY A 74 -0.63 -13.88 25.99
C GLY A 74 0.61 -13.44 26.78
N GLN A 75 1.21 -14.38 27.53
CA GLN A 75 2.46 -14.18 28.29
C GLN A 75 3.71 -14.71 27.58
N GLU A 76 3.55 -15.45 26.48
CA GLU A 76 4.65 -16.08 25.76
C GLU A 76 5.35 -15.07 24.84
N LYS A 77 6.68 -15.01 24.94
CA LYS A 77 7.51 -14.28 23.98
C LYS A 77 7.47 -15.02 22.64
N HIS A 78 6.99 -14.35 21.60
CA HIS A 78 6.94 -14.94 20.26
C HIS A 78 8.10 -14.48 19.39
N LEU A 79 8.41 -13.18 19.39
CA LEU A 79 9.51 -12.61 18.62
C LEU A 79 10.10 -11.40 19.35
N ASP A 80 11.41 -11.31 19.44
CA ASP A 80 12.14 -10.09 19.81
C ASP A 80 13.24 -9.92 18.78
N ALA A 81 13.05 -8.96 17.89
CA ALA A 81 13.87 -8.80 16.70
C ALA A 81 14.09 -7.33 16.35
N LYS A 82 15.15 -7.07 15.61
CA LYS A 82 15.38 -5.83 14.90
C LYS A 82 15.01 -6.04 13.44
N ILE A 83 14.17 -5.19 12.89
CA ILE A 83 13.74 -5.23 11.50
C ILE A 83 14.30 -4.00 10.80
N SER A 84 14.93 -4.19 9.65
CA SER A 84 15.37 -3.13 8.74
C SER A 84 14.75 -3.39 7.37
N MET A 85 14.10 -2.40 6.76
CA MET A 85 13.50 -2.55 5.43
C MET A 85 13.69 -1.31 4.58
N THR A 86 13.83 -1.49 3.27
CA THR A 86 13.68 -0.40 2.32
C THR A 86 12.23 0.08 2.31
N THR A 87 11.99 1.37 2.09
CA THR A 87 10.63 1.95 2.13
C THR A 87 9.74 1.43 1.00
N ASN A 88 10.33 0.99 -0.12
CA ASN A 88 9.64 0.26 -1.18
C ASN A 88 9.48 -1.26 -0.89
N SER A 89 9.86 -1.73 0.30
CA SER A 89 9.82 -3.13 0.74
C SER A 89 10.63 -4.15 -0.09
N SER A 90 11.46 -3.71 -1.05
CA SER A 90 12.25 -4.62 -1.89
C SER A 90 13.32 -5.43 -1.13
N LYS A 91 13.78 -4.91 0.02
CA LYS A 91 14.66 -5.62 0.95
C LYS A 91 14.14 -5.53 2.37
N VAL A 92 14.18 -6.65 3.09
CA VAL A 92 13.85 -6.72 4.51
C VAL A 92 14.88 -7.61 5.20
N VAL A 93 15.39 -7.15 6.33
CA VAL A 93 16.30 -7.91 7.20
C VAL A 93 15.68 -7.97 8.58
N LEU A 94 15.52 -9.19 9.10
CA LEU A 94 15.06 -9.47 10.45
C LEU A 94 16.20 -10.13 11.22
N GLU A 95 16.65 -9.50 12.29
CA GLU A 95 17.69 -9.99 13.21
C GLU A 95 17.04 -10.34 14.56
N THR A 96 16.90 -11.62 14.89
CA THR A 96 16.33 -12.07 16.16
C THR A 96 17.32 -11.87 17.31
N SER A 97 16.78 -11.72 18.53
CA SER A 97 17.58 -11.66 19.76
C SER A 97 18.37 -12.94 20.04
N GLU A 98 17.95 -14.05 19.42
CA GLU A 98 18.56 -15.38 19.47
C GLU A 98 19.73 -15.53 18.47
N GLY A 99 20.05 -14.48 17.70
CA GLY A 99 21.20 -14.45 16.80
C GLY A 99 20.94 -14.97 15.39
N VAL A 100 19.68 -15.17 15.00
CA VAL A 100 19.30 -15.53 13.63
C VAL A 100 18.99 -14.28 12.83
N SER A 101 19.55 -14.17 11.63
CA SER A 101 19.24 -13.14 10.66
C SER A 101 18.56 -13.76 9.44
N VAL A 102 17.43 -13.19 9.03
CA VAL A 102 16.70 -13.55 7.82
C VAL A 102 16.73 -12.36 6.87
N TYR A 103 17.11 -12.61 5.63
CA TYR A 103 17.22 -11.61 4.56
C TYR A 103 16.19 -11.95 3.49
N TYR A 104 15.32 -11.02 3.20
CA TYR A 104 14.52 -10.97 1.99
C TYR A 104 15.14 -9.94 1.05
N ASP A 105 15.44 -10.33 -0.18
CA ASP A 105 15.93 -9.46 -1.25
C ASP A 105 15.24 -9.84 -2.55
N GLN A 106 14.27 -9.01 -2.98
CA GLN A 106 13.57 -9.13 -4.27
C GLN A 106 13.06 -10.55 -4.58
N GLY A 107 12.39 -11.18 -3.61
CA GLY A 107 11.82 -12.53 -3.78
C GLY A 107 12.73 -13.68 -3.38
N GLN A 108 13.99 -13.41 -3.04
CA GLN A 108 14.93 -14.42 -2.55
C GLN A 108 15.11 -14.32 -1.03
N PHE A 109 15.18 -15.49 -0.37
CA PHE A 109 15.32 -15.58 1.08
C PHE A 109 16.64 -16.23 1.48
N TYR A 110 17.27 -15.68 2.51
CA TYR A 110 18.51 -16.21 3.06
C TYR A 110 18.47 -16.17 4.58
N GLN A 111 19.17 -17.11 5.20
CA GLN A 111 19.29 -17.20 6.65
C GLN A 111 20.74 -17.34 7.09
N PHE A 112 21.09 -16.66 8.17
CA PHE A 112 22.36 -16.82 8.87
C PHE A 112 22.13 -16.90 10.39
N PRO A 113 22.85 -17.75 11.14
CA PRO A 113 23.73 -18.82 10.67
C PRO A 113 22.97 -19.89 9.88
N SER A 114 23.64 -20.50 8.91
CA SER A 114 23.07 -21.54 8.05
C SER A 114 22.79 -22.86 8.79
N SER A 115 23.42 -23.06 9.96
CA SER A 115 23.25 -24.23 10.81
C SER A 115 21.99 -24.18 11.69
N THR A 116 21.36 -23.03 11.84
CA THR A 116 20.16 -22.89 12.67
C THR A 116 18.92 -23.30 11.87
N ASN A 117 18.00 -24.06 12.48
CA ASN A 117 16.70 -24.32 11.88
C ASN A 117 15.67 -23.31 12.40
N TYR A 118 15.39 -22.25 11.64
CA TYR A 118 14.37 -21.26 11.98
C TYR A 118 13.20 -21.38 11.01
N THR A 119 12.27 -22.27 11.32
CA THR A 119 11.17 -22.66 10.43
C THR A 119 10.19 -21.53 10.09
N SER A 120 10.15 -20.48 10.91
CA SER A 120 9.26 -19.33 10.70
C SER A 120 9.92 -18.20 9.90
N ALA A 121 11.14 -18.39 9.37
CA ALA A 121 11.94 -17.33 8.77
C ALA A 121 11.20 -16.49 7.71
N ARG A 122 10.60 -17.15 6.70
CA ARG A 122 9.88 -16.47 5.60
C ARG A 122 8.62 -15.76 6.09
N PHE A 123 7.85 -16.42 6.96
CA PHE A 123 6.68 -15.82 7.59
C PHE A 123 7.05 -14.58 8.43
N ASP A 124 8.01 -14.69 9.35
CA ASP A 124 8.35 -13.61 10.28
C ASP A 124 8.95 -12.40 9.56
N VAL A 125 9.82 -12.61 8.57
CA VAL A 125 10.43 -11.49 7.84
C VAL A 125 9.41 -10.70 7.01
N LEU A 126 8.39 -11.37 6.45
CA LEU A 126 7.37 -10.72 5.61
C LEU A 126 6.16 -10.22 6.39
N THR A 127 5.58 -11.02 7.29
CA THR A 127 4.32 -10.67 7.96
C THR A 127 4.48 -9.45 8.87
N TRP A 128 5.54 -9.42 9.68
CA TRP A 128 5.72 -8.32 10.64
C TRP A 128 6.17 -7.03 9.97
N SER A 129 6.97 -7.13 8.90
CA SER A 129 7.32 -5.96 8.09
C SER A 129 6.10 -5.43 7.32
N TYR A 130 5.24 -6.30 6.80
CA TYR A 130 4.01 -5.91 6.13
C TYR A 130 3.01 -5.24 7.07
N PHE A 131 2.79 -5.76 8.28
CA PHE A 131 1.94 -5.09 9.27
C PHE A 131 2.49 -3.73 9.71
N PHE A 132 3.81 -3.58 9.78
CA PHE A 132 4.41 -2.27 9.99
C PHE A 132 4.15 -1.32 8.82
N ALA A 133 4.33 -1.81 7.59
CA ALA A 133 4.27 -1.00 6.38
C ALA A 133 2.86 -0.85 5.78
N MET A 134 1.85 -1.48 6.36
CA MET A 134 0.48 -1.58 5.82
C MET A 134 -0.11 -0.26 5.30
N PRO A 135 -0.08 0.88 6.02
CA PRO A 135 -0.65 2.12 5.49
C PRO A 135 0.09 2.68 4.27
N PHE A 136 1.31 2.24 4.00
CA PHE A 136 2.16 2.70 2.90
C PHE A 136 2.10 1.79 1.66
N LYS A 137 1.34 0.68 1.74
CA LYS A 137 1.26 -0.37 0.71
C LYS A 137 -0.16 -0.60 0.17
N LEU A 138 -1.09 0.32 0.46
CA LEU A 138 -2.51 0.18 0.12
C LEU A 138 -2.80 0.36 -1.38
N ASP A 139 -1.85 0.88 -2.13
CA ASP A 139 -1.89 1.13 -3.58
C ASP A 139 -0.82 0.34 -4.35
N ASP A 140 -0.20 -0.66 -3.71
CA ASP A 140 0.76 -1.53 -4.38
C ASP A 140 0.09 -2.23 -5.59
N GLU A 141 0.90 -2.55 -6.61
CA GLU A 141 0.41 -3.26 -7.79
C GLU A 141 -0.22 -4.60 -7.41
N GLY A 142 -1.33 -4.94 -8.07
CA GLY A 142 -2.10 -6.16 -7.78
C GLY A 142 -3.09 -6.02 -6.63
N THR A 143 -3.18 -4.87 -5.94
CA THR A 143 -4.21 -4.64 -4.92
C THR A 143 -5.62 -4.55 -5.52
N GLN A 144 -6.56 -5.25 -4.90
CA GLN A 144 -7.98 -5.28 -5.27
C GLN A 144 -8.83 -4.83 -4.08
N TRP A 145 -9.82 -3.98 -4.36
CA TRP A 145 -10.58 -3.33 -3.30
C TRP A 145 -12.09 -3.47 -3.45
N GLN A 146 -12.73 -3.80 -2.33
CA GLN A 146 -14.18 -3.83 -2.18
C GLN A 146 -14.61 -2.86 -1.08
N ASN A 147 -15.48 -1.92 -1.42
CA ASN A 147 -16.06 -1.00 -0.44
C ASN A 147 -16.92 -1.75 0.59
N LEU A 148 -16.69 -1.53 1.88
CA LEU A 148 -17.55 -2.05 2.96
C LEU A 148 -18.33 -0.94 3.68
N GLY A 149 -18.13 0.33 3.29
CA GLY A 149 -18.77 1.47 3.92
C GLY A 149 -18.29 1.69 5.35
N VAL A 150 -19.22 1.88 6.28
CA VAL A 150 -18.92 2.08 7.70
C VAL A 150 -19.11 0.75 8.43
N LYS A 151 -18.07 0.29 9.13
CA LYS A 151 -18.12 -0.93 9.95
C LYS A 151 -17.80 -0.60 11.40
N SER A 152 -18.38 -1.38 12.30
CA SER A 152 -18.10 -1.30 13.73
C SER A 152 -16.85 -2.08 14.10
N LEU A 153 -16.09 -1.54 15.04
CA LEU A 153 -14.97 -2.20 15.71
C LEU A 153 -15.09 -1.84 17.19
N GLN A 154 -15.64 -2.77 17.99
CA GLN A 154 -16.20 -2.48 19.33
C GLN A 154 -17.30 -1.40 19.23
N ASP A 155 -17.34 -0.45 20.17
CA ASP A 155 -18.37 0.60 20.27
C ASP A 155 -18.10 1.82 19.37
N LYS A 156 -17.19 1.70 18.38
CA LYS A 156 -16.80 2.78 17.48
C LYS A 156 -16.95 2.35 16.03
N THR A 157 -17.24 3.32 15.17
CA THR A 157 -17.42 3.13 13.74
C THR A 157 -16.22 3.67 12.94
N TYR A 158 -15.92 3.01 11.82
CA TYR A 158 -14.75 3.29 11.00
C TYR A 158 -15.08 3.16 9.52
N ASN A 159 -14.45 3.98 8.69
CA ASN A 159 -14.53 3.84 7.24
C ASN A 159 -13.72 2.59 6.84
N SER A 160 -14.34 1.70 6.08
CA SER A 160 -13.83 0.35 5.88
C SER A 160 -13.94 -0.13 4.44
N ALA A 161 -12.93 -0.87 4.02
CA ALA A 161 -12.90 -1.57 2.74
C ALA A 161 -12.13 -2.90 2.90
N LYS A 162 -12.47 -3.89 2.10
CA LYS A 162 -11.71 -5.14 1.98
C LYS A 162 -10.64 -4.96 0.91
N LEU A 163 -9.41 -5.30 1.27
CA LEU A 163 -8.26 -5.44 0.38
C LEU A 163 -8.02 -6.93 0.14
N SER A 164 -7.84 -7.30 -1.11
CA SER A 164 -7.37 -8.61 -1.58
C SER A 164 -6.34 -8.39 -2.67
N PHE A 165 -5.80 -9.46 -3.27
CA PHE A 165 -4.76 -9.35 -4.28
C PHE A 165 -5.08 -10.16 -5.53
N GLU A 166 -4.58 -9.69 -6.67
CA GLU A 166 -4.57 -10.48 -7.91
C GLU A 166 -3.69 -11.73 -7.74
N PRO A 167 -3.97 -12.82 -8.49
CA PRO A 167 -3.08 -13.98 -8.53
C PRO A 167 -1.64 -13.55 -8.82
N GLN A 168 -0.67 -14.23 -8.20
CA GLN A 168 0.78 -13.96 -8.33
C GLN A 168 1.26 -12.65 -7.70
N THR A 169 0.40 -11.93 -6.97
CA THR A 169 0.82 -10.76 -6.19
C THR A 169 1.51 -11.19 -4.90
N GLY A 170 2.81 -10.93 -4.81
CA GLY A 170 3.58 -11.18 -3.60
C GLY A 170 3.68 -12.65 -3.19
N ASP A 171 3.95 -12.88 -1.91
CA ASP A 171 4.22 -14.21 -1.35
C ASP A 171 2.96 -15.03 -1.04
N ALA A 172 1.87 -14.33 -0.71
CA ALA A 172 0.60 -14.89 -0.22
C ALA A 172 -0.59 -14.15 -0.85
N PRO A 173 -0.86 -14.33 -2.16
CA PRO A 173 -1.92 -13.61 -2.86
C PRO A 173 -3.33 -13.94 -2.35
N ASP A 174 -3.49 -15.06 -1.64
CA ASP A 174 -4.77 -15.50 -1.06
C ASP A 174 -5.10 -14.80 0.28
N ASP A 175 -4.17 -14.01 0.82
CA ASP A 175 -4.45 -13.18 1.99
C ASP A 175 -5.48 -12.09 1.66
N TRP A 176 -6.26 -11.71 2.67
CA TRP A 176 -7.11 -10.52 2.58
C TRP A 176 -7.06 -9.73 3.87
N TYR A 177 -7.40 -8.45 3.74
CA TYR A 177 -7.50 -7.51 4.85
C TYR A 177 -8.84 -6.79 4.85
N VAL A 178 -9.43 -6.56 6.03
CA VAL A 178 -10.49 -5.55 6.19
C VAL A 178 -9.88 -4.36 6.92
N ILE A 179 -9.72 -3.26 6.21
CA ILE A 179 -9.11 -2.03 6.71
C ILE A 179 -10.14 -1.20 7.47
N TYR A 180 -9.74 -0.67 8.63
CA TYR A 180 -10.55 0.23 9.45
C TYR A 180 -9.80 1.55 9.63
N ALA A 181 -10.25 2.61 8.95
CA ALA A 181 -9.69 3.95 9.10
C ALA A 181 -10.53 4.81 10.04
N ASN A 182 -9.87 5.56 10.91
CA ASN A 182 -10.54 6.50 11.80
C ASN A 182 -11.29 7.57 10.98
N PRO A 183 -12.60 7.82 11.21
CA PRO A 183 -13.37 8.71 10.34
C PRO A 183 -12.97 10.19 10.45
N LYS A 184 -12.27 10.59 11.52
CA LYS A 184 -11.84 11.98 11.76
C LYS A 184 -10.39 12.23 11.36
N THR A 185 -9.49 11.30 11.71
CA THR A 185 -8.05 11.46 11.49
C THR A 185 -7.55 10.71 10.26
N HIS A 186 -8.38 9.84 9.70
CA HIS A 186 -8.06 8.91 8.60
C HIS A 186 -6.84 7.99 8.81
N LEU A 187 -6.19 8.06 9.98
CA LEU A 187 -5.19 7.10 10.39
C LEU A 187 -5.79 5.68 10.45
N LEU A 188 -4.98 4.72 10.00
CA LEU A 188 -5.27 3.30 10.08
C LEU A 188 -5.46 2.90 11.55
N LYS A 189 -6.68 2.49 11.92
CA LYS A 189 -6.97 2.04 13.28
C LYS A 189 -6.71 0.56 13.46
N ALA A 190 -7.15 -0.25 12.50
CA ALA A 190 -7.03 -1.69 12.55
C ALA A 190 -7.05 -2.30 11.15
N ALA A 191 -6.59 -3.53 11.06
CA ALA A 191 -6.85 -4.41 9.94
C ALA A 191 -7.28 -5.77 10.46
N ALA A 192 -8.44 -6.26 10.03
CA ALA A 192 -8.71 -7.70 10.14
C ALA A 192 -7.98 -8.43 9.02
N TYR A 193 -7.59 -9.67 9.25
CA TYR A 193 -6.78 -10.42 8.30
C TYR A 193 -6.96 -11.93 8.46
N ILE A 194 -6.64 -12.62 7.38
CA ILE A 194 -6.23 -14.02 7.38
C ILE A 194 -4.78 -14.10 6.92
N VAL A 195 -4.08 -15.19 7.27
CA VAL A 195 -2.77 -15.50 6.69
C VAL A 195 -2.78 -16.92 6.13
N THR A 196 -2.35 -17.06 4.89
CA THR A 196 -2.45 -18.28 4.08
C THR A 196 -1.09 -18.96 3.85
N HIS A 197 0.03 -18.39 4.29
CA HIS A 197 1.39 -18.91 4.07
C HIS A 197 1.57 -20.42 4.37
N ASN A 198 0.84 -20.96 5.34
CA ASN A 198 0.88 -22.40 5.71
C ASN A 198 -0.49 -23.08 5.68
N LYS A 199 -1.52 -22.45 5.11
CA LYS A 199 -2.92 -22.90 5.17
C LYS A 199 -3.63 -22.55 3.88
N ASN A 200 -4.51 -23.42 3.39
CA ASN A 200 -5.44 -23.01 2.35
C ASN A 200 -6.40 -21.92 2.87
N ILE A 201 -7.01 -21.18 1.94
CA ILE A 201 -7.88 -20.06 2.25
C ILE A 201 -9.05 -20.47 3.15
N GLN A 202 -9.69 -21.62 2.91
CA GLN A 202 -10.82 -22.09 3.71
C GLN A 202 -10.44 -22.23 5.18
N LYS A 203 -9.28 -22.83 5.46
CA LYS A 203 -8.81 -23.03 6.83
C LYS A 203 -8.37 -21.73 7.49
N ALA A 204 -7.82 -20.80 6.72
CA ALA A 204 -7.43 -19.49 7.23
C ALA A 204 -8.68 -18.66 7.62
N GLU A 205 -9.76 -18.74 6.83
CA GLU A 205 -11.03 -18.04 7.06
C GLU A 205 -11.86 -18.56 8.23
N GLU A 206 -11.54 -19.74 8.78
CA GLU A 206 -12.18 -20.22 10.02
C GLU A 206 -11.78 -19.39 11.25
N THR A 207 -10.61 -18.75 11.22
CA THR A 207 -10.02 -18.06 12.39
C THR A 207 -9.38 -16.72 12.02
N PRO A 208 -10.13 -15.76 11.44
CA PRO A 208 -9.60 -14.45 11.15
C PRO A 208 -9.29 -13.69 12.45
N HIS A 209 -8.23 -12.91 12.39
CA HIS A 209 -7.78 -12.08 13.49
C HIS A 209 -7.79 -10.61 13.09
N ALA A 210 -7.54 -9.72 14.03
CA ALA A 210 -7.30 -8.32 13.72
C ALA A 210 -6.13 -7.75 14.49
N ILE A 211 -5.35 -6.92 13.81
CA ILE A 211 -4.33 -6.05 14.40
C ILE A 211 -4.94 -4.67 14.64
N VAL A 212 -4.75 -4.13 15.84
CA VAL A 212 -5.19 -2.79 16.22
C VAL A 212 -3.97 -1.93 16.53
N TYR A 213 -3.84 -0.85 15.78
CA TYR A 213 -2.75 0.13 15.89
C TYR A 213 -3.08 1.18 16.95
N ASN A 214 -2.14 1.39 17.87
CA ASN A 214 -2.27 2.29 19.02
C ASN A 214 -0.99 3.11 19.23
N SER A 215 -1.12 4.19 20.01
CA SER A 215 0.01 5.00 20.49
C SER A 215 0.84 5.56 19.32
N TYR A 216 0.14 6.24 18.41
CA TYR A 216 0.76 6.90 17.27
C TYR A 216 1.73 8.01 17.72
N PHE A 217 2.87 8.06 17.06
CA PHE A 217 3.86 9.14 17.17
C PHE A 217 4.38 9.49 15.77
N SER A 218 5.04 10.63 15.62
CA SER A 218 5.62 11.04 14.34
C SER A 218 7.14 10.99 14.39
N LEU A 219 7.74 10.47 13.32
CA LEU A 219 9.17 10.55 13.02
C LEU A 219 9.30 11.16 11.62
N ASP A 220 10.03 12.26 11.48
CA ASP A 220 10.18 13.04 10.23
C ASP A 220 8.84 13.27 9.51
N LYS A 221 7.81 13.67 10.26
CA LYS A 221 6.44 13.94 9.79
C LYS A 221 5.67 12.71 9.30
N VAL A 222 6.19 11.50 9.47
CA VAL A 222 5.51 10.24 9.17
C VAL A 222 4.93 9.66 10.47
N PRO A 223 3.60 9.45 10.57
CA PRO A 223 2.98 8.78 11.71
C PRO A 223 3.23 7.27 11.73
N PHE A 224 3.58 6.75 12.90
CA PHE A 224 3.75 5.31 13.14
C PHE A 224 3.06 4.91 14.44
N ALA A 225 2.46 3.71 14.46
CA ALA A 225 1.93 3.13 15.68
C ALA A 225 3.05 2.42 16.46
N SER A 226 3.31 2.84 17.69
CA SER A 226 4.33 2.19 18.55
C SER A 226 3.81 0.93 19.25
N GLN A 227 2.49 0.71 19.27
CA GLN A 227 1.87 -0.41 19.96
C GLN A 227 0.81 -1.10 19.11
N TRP A 228 0.89 -2.42 19.03
CA TRP A 228 -0.11 -3.26 18.38
C TRP A 228 -0.79 -4.15 19.40
N LYS A 229 -2.08 -4.41 19.19
CA LYS A 229 -2.84 -5.43 19.91
C LYS A 229 -3.52 -6.34 18.90
N PHE A 230 -3.52 -7.63 19.18
CA PHE A 230 -4.16 -8.62 18.32
C PHE A 230 -5.42 -9.14 18.98
N TYR A 231 -6.46 -9.38 18.19
CA TYR A 231 -7.77 -9.83 18.66
C TYR A 231 -8.32 -10.93 17.75
N ASN A 232 -9.26 -11.71 18.28
CA ASN A 232 -10.18 -12.46 17.44
C ASN A 232 -11.12 -11.50 16.71
N TRP A 233 -11.51 -11.87 15.49
CA TRP A 233 -12.34 -11.03 14.64
C TRP A 233 -13.45 -11.82 13.94
N SER A 234 -14.60 -11.20 13.70
CA SER A 234 -15.61 -11.69 12.76
C SER A 234 -16.27 -10.55 12.00
N SER A 235 -16.83 -10.84 10.83
CA SER A 235 -17.50 -9.85 9.97
C SER A 235 -18.74 -9.20 10.64
N GLU A 236 -19.36 -9.92 11.56
CA GLU A 236 -20.53 -9.51 12.35
C GLU A 236 -20.14 -8.65 13.56
N LYS A 237 -19.15 -9.11 14.34
CA LYS A 237 -18.82 -8.50 15.65
C LYS A 237 -17.69 -7.46 15.56
N GLY A 238 -16.94 -7.43 14.47
CA GLY A 238 -15.63 -6.78 14.45
C GLY A 238 -14.67 -7.54 15.37
N ILE A 239 -13.91 -6.83 16.20
CA ILE A 239 -13.07 -7.48 17.23
C ILE A 239 -13.88 -7.89 18.45
N TYR A 240 -13.56 -9.04 19.02
CA TYR A 240 -14.20 -9.54 20.24
C TYR A 240 -13.22 -10.24 21.19
N GLY A 241 -13.61 -10.33 22.45
CA GLY A 241 -12.79 -10.90 23.51
C GLY A 241 -11.65 -10.00 23.96
N ALA A 242 -10.83 -10.52 24.86
CA ALA A 242 -9.59 -9.88 25.29
C ALA A 242 -8.52 -9.95 24.17
N PRO A 243 -7.50 -9.06 24.19
CA PRO A 243 -6.39 -9.18 23.26
C PRO A 243 -5.70 -10.54 23.40
N ILE A 244 -5.47 -11.22 22.28
CA ILE A 244 -4.76 -12.51 22.20
C ILE A 244 -3.24 -12.32 22.09
N GLY A 245 -2.80 -11.11 21.73
CA GLY A 245 -1.39 -10.76 21.66
C GLY A 245 -1.15 -9.26 21.63
N LYS A 246 0.12 -8.89 21.68
CA LYS A 246 0.57 -7.50 21.59
C LYS A 246 1.97 -7.40 20.98
N ALA A 247 2.23 -6.27 20.34
CA ALA A 247 3.57 -5.91 19.91
C ALA A 247 3.95 -4.49 20.36
N ASN A 248 5.24 -4.26 20.57
CA ASN A 248 5.80 -2.94 20.82
C ASN A 248 6.92 -2.66 19.83
N ILE A 249 6.90 -1.47 19.24
CA ILE A 249 7.94 -0.94 18.37
C ILE A 249 8.77 0.07 19.15
N ARG A 250 10.10 -0.04 19.03
CA ARG A 250 11.06 0.86 19.68
C ARG A 250 12.22 1.18 18.76
N ASN A 251 12.96 2.24 19.09
CA ASN A 251 14.19 2.64 18.40
C ASN A 251 13.99 2.81 16.88
N LEU A 252 12.81 3.32 16.48
CA LEU A 252 12.49 3.59 15.09
C LEU A 252 13.40 4.71 14.58
N LYS A 253 14.05 4.48 13.43
CA LYS A 253 14.88 5.48 12.75
C LYS A 253 14.93 5.20 11.25
N PHE A 254 15.02 6.25 10.44
CA PHE A 254 15.37 6.12 9.04
C PHE A 254 16.87 5.83 8.91
N ILE A 255 17.23 5.00 7.93
CA ILE A 255 18.61 4.62 7.59
C ILE A 255 18.79 4.65 6.06
N SER A 256 20.03 4.64 5.60
CA SER A 256 20.34 4.47 4.17
C SER A 256 20.37 3.01 3.77
N THR A 257 20.10 2.73 2.49
CA THR A 257 20.34 1.44 1.84
C THR A 257 21.80 1.00 1.87
N SER A 258 22.75 1.92 2.02
CA SER A 258 24.17 1.61 2.23
C SER A 258 24.49 1.12 3.66
N HIS A 259 23.50 1.08 4.56
CA HIS A 259 23.70 0.62 5.93
C HIS A 259 24.12 -0.86 5.93
N PRO A 260 25.18 -1.26 6.67
CA PRO A 260 25.73 -2.61 6.64
C PRO A 260 24.76 -3.75 6.95
N VAL A 261 23.61 -3.46 7.57
CA VAL A 261 22.55 -4.45 7.86
C VAL A 261 22.02 -5.12 6.59
N PHE A 262 22.05 -4.44 5.44
CA PHE A 262 21.63 -5.00 4.17
C PHE A 262 22.71 -5.86 3.50
N ASN A 263 23.92 -5.90 4.05
CA ASN A 263 24.99 -6.76 3.56
C ASN A 263 24.81 -8.16 4.13
N ARG A 264 24.25 -9.05 3.29
CA ARG A 264 24.12 -10.47 3.63
C ARG A 264 25.50 -11.13 3.75
N PRO A 265 25.79 -11.90 4.83
CA PRO A 265 26.99 -12.71 4.93
C PRO A 265 27.10 -13.74 3.79
N GLU A 266 28.32 -14.01 3.31
CA GLU A 266 28.56 -15.03 2.28
C GLU A 266 28.14 -16.44 2.73
N GLN A 267 28.22 -16.70 4.03
CA GLN A 267 27.84 -17.99 4.63
C GLN A 267 26.32 -18.12 4.87
N ALA A 268 25.53 -17.09 4.53
CA ALA A 268 24.08 -17.18 4.62
C ALA A 268 23.57 -18.21 3.61
N LYS A 269 22.71 -19.12 4.07
CA LYS A 269 22.12 -20.16 3.24
C LYS A 269 20.83 -19.64 2.62
N GLN A 270 20.65 -19.88 1.33
CA GLN A 270 19.37 -19.65 0.67
C GLN A 270 18.31 -20.60 1.24
N ILE A 271 17.15 -20.05 1.60
CA ILE A 271 16.01 -20.81 2.12
C ILE A 271 14.81 -20.68 1.17
N ASN A 272 13.94 -21.67 1.21
CA ASN A 272 12.66 -21.66 0.49
C ASN A 272 11.58 -21.03 1.38
#